data_AF-A0A0D7CQA8-F1
#
_entry.id   AF-A0A0D7CQA8-F1
#
_cell.length_a   1.000
_cell.length_b   1.000
_cell.length_c   1.000
_cell.angle_alpha   90.00
_cell.angle_beta   90.00
_cell.angle_gamma   90.00
#
_symmetry.space_group_name_H-M   'P 1'
#
loop_
_entity.id
_entity.type
_entity.pdbx_description
1 polymer ?
#
loop_
_entity_poly.entity_id
_entity_poly.type
_entity_poly.pdbx_seq_one_letter_code
_entity_poly.pdbx_strand_id
1 'polypeptide(L)'
;MTHPIAKALEDTAGSISKAVAKDAAGAVGGLYRKTAHGAEQVAKNVAETEAKHSKSFSSLAKSGEKSGGGPKRRASRSSSGSDKGSPPPKRQRKDSKYPLPSNADRNPKQTATKVDPKTHDLAQKVNDRRKADSDRSKKNYAAFEWEDEHGQKHVEIGHSDGTHSERVIGVPVLDRQKRLAEEKENALTEGRDPGPDRKIKVTRIYSERDFCNQRSPNCNDWTRHYFPDAERSYAVEYDHHTPGSKKQGNRDLEDHIRWVFGDKPIKRRS
;
A
#
# COMPACT_ATOMS: atom_id res chain seq x y z
N MET A 1 21.49 -68.20 -8.26
CA MET A 1 22.18 -67.32 -7.29
C MET A 1 22.47 -66.01 -8.01
N THR A 2 21.77 -64.93 -7.66
CA THR A 2 21.99 -63.61 -8.28
C THR A 2 23.36 -63.07 -7.87
N HIS A 3 24.09 -62.51 -8.84
CA HIS A 3 25.45 -61.99 -8.63
C HIS A 3 25.44 -60.90 -7.53
N PRO A 4 26.45 -60.85 -6.65
CA PRO A 4 26.51 -59.86 -5.55
C PRO A 4 26.40 -58.40 -6.02
N ILE A 5 26.80 -58.12 -7.27
CA ILE A 5 26.69 -56.80 -7.90
C ILE A 5 25.23 -56.44 -8.20
N ALA A 6 24.40 -57.41 -8.63
CA ALA A 6 22.99 -57.18 -8.90
C ALA A 6 22.21 -56.85 -7.60
N LYS A 7 22.56 -57.52 -6.50
CA LYS A 7 21.96 -57.26 -5.18
C LYS A 7 22.31 -55.87 -4.66
N ALA A 8 23.56 -55.44 -4.84
CA ALA A 8 23.99 -54.08 -4.47
C ALA A 8 23.25 -52.99 -5.28
N LEU A 9 23.01 -53.23 -6.58
CA LEU A 9 22.25 -52.31 -7.42
C LEU A 9 20.76 -52.24 -7.01
N GLU A 10 20.13 -53.37 -6.69
CA GLU A 10 18.75 -53.40 -6.20
C GLU A 10 18.59 -52.67 -4.85
N ASP A 11 19.51 -52.89 -3.91
CA ASP A 11 19.49 -52.21 -2.61
C ASP A 11 19.70 -50.69 -2.75
N THR A 12 20.58 -50.28 -3.69
CA THR A 12 20.82 -48.86 -3.97
C THR A 12 19.61 -48.21 -4.64
N ALA A 13 18.98 -48.87 -5.62
CA ALA A 13 17.77 -48.38 -6.27
C ALA A 13 16.59 -48.28 -5.28
N GLY A 14 16.46 -49.25 -4.37
CA GLY A 14 15.43 -49.23 -3.32
C GLY A 14 15.62 -48.09 -2.31
N SER A 15 16.86 -47.78 -1.92
CA SER A 15 17.16 -46.68 -1.00
C SER A 15 16.90 -45.31 -1.60
N ILE A 16 17.29 -45.09 -2.87
CA ILE A 16 17.03 -43.84 -3.60
C ILE A 16 15.53 -43.64 -3.79
N SER A 17 14.81 -44.69 -4.19
CA SER A 17 13.36 -44.62 -4.40
C SER A 17 12.60 -44.29 -3.11
N LYS A 18 13.00 -44.86 -1.96
CA LYS A 18 12.43 -44.53 -0.65
C LYS A 18 12.72 -43.09 -0.22
N ALA A 19 13.93 -42.59 -0.45
CA ALA A 19 14.29 -41.22 -0.11
C ALA A 19 13.48 -40.22 -0.94
N VAL A 20 13.42 -40.41 -2.26
CA VAL A 20 12.64 -39.55 -3.17
C VAL A 20 11.14 -39.60 -2.84
N ALA A 21 10.59 -40.79 -2.56
CA ALA A 21 9.18 -40.91 -2.17
C ALA A 21 8.87 -40.21 -0.83
N LYS A 22 9.78 -40.26 0.15
CA LYS A 22 9.61 -39.61 1.45
C LYS A 22 9.67 -38.08 1.33
N ASP A 23 10.59 -37.56 0.52
CA ASP A 23 10.71 -36.12 0.28
C ASP A 23 9.53 -35.59 -0.54
N ALA A 24 9.07 -36.33 -1.55
CA ALA A 24 7.88 -35.99 -2.32
C ALA A 24 6.61 -35.99 -1.44
N ALA A 25 6.43 -36.99 -0.58
CA ALA A 25 5.29 -37.05 0.34
C ALA A 25 5.34 -35.92 1.39
N GLY A 26 6.54 -35.57 1.88
CA GLY A 26 6.74 -34.43 2.78
C GLY A 26 6.43 -33.09 2.11
N ALA A 27 6.88 -32.89 0.87
CA ALA A 27 6.64 -31.68 0.10
C ALA A 27 5.15 -31.50 -0.24
N VAL A 28 4.48 -32.58 -0.69
CA VAL A 28 3.05 -32.58 -0.98
C VAL A 28 2.24 -32.34 0.31
N GLY A 29 2.59 -33.02 1.41
CA GLY A 29 1.95 -32.79 2.71
C GLY A 29 2.12 -31.36 3.23
N GLY A 30 3.29 -30.76 3.03
CA GLY A 30 3.56 -29.35 3.34
C GLY A 30 2.74 -28.39 2.49
N LEU A 31 2.54 -28.69 1.20
CA LEU A 31 1.70 -27.91 0.29
C LEU A 31 0.22 -27.95 0.73
N TYR A 32 -0.32 -29.14 1.01
CA TYR A 32 -1.71 -29.28 1.47
C TYR A 32 -1.97 -28.58 2.79
N ARG A 33 -1.03 -28.64 3.75
CA ARG A 33 -1.15 -27.90 5.03
C ARG A 33 -1.11 -26.38 4.83
N LYS A 34 -0.23 -25.88 3.97
CA LYS A 34 -0.16 -24.43 3.65
C LYS A 34 -1.43 -23.95 2.94
N THR A 35 -1.96 -24.72 2.00
CA THR A 35 -3.22 -24.39 1.32
C THR A 35 -4.41 -24.45 2.28
N ALA A 36 -4.48 -25.45 3.16
CA ALA A 36 -5.52 -25.55 4.18
C ALA A 36 -5.49 -24.36 5.15
N HIS A 37 -4.29 -23.98 5.64
CA HIS A 37 -4.12 -22.84 6.52
C HIS A 37 -4.45 -21.51 5.82
N GLY A 38 -4.12 -21.38 4.53
CA GLY A 38 -4.50 -20.22 3.71
C GLY A 38 -6.01 -20.12 3.53
N ALA A 39 -6.68 -21.23 3.24
CA ALA A 39 -8.14 -21.29 3.12
C ALA A 39 -8.84 -20.94 4.43
N GLU A 40 -8.33 -21.42 5.57
CA GLU A 40 -8.85 -21.07 6.90
C GLU A 40 -8.69 -19.57 7.21
N GLN A 41 -7.55 -18.97 6.84
CA GLN A 41 -7.31 -17.54 6.99
C GLN A 41 -8.29 -16.71 6.15
N VAL A 42 -8.54 -17.12 4.91
CA VAL A 42 -9.51 -16.45 4.02
C VAL A 42 -10.92 -16.57 4.60
N ALA A 43 -11.32 -17.75 5.09
CA ALA A 43 -12.62 -17.95 5.72
C ALA A 43 -12.81 -17.04 6.96
N LYS A 44 -11.79 -16.91 7.82
CA LYS A 44 -11.80 -15.98 8.97
C LYS A 44 -11.94 -14.53 8.52
N ASN A 45 -11.19 -14.11 7.50
CA ASN A 45 -11.26 -12.75 6.96
C ASN A 45 -12.65 -12.43 6.37
N VAL A 46 -13.27 -13.38 5.66
CA VAL A 46 -14.63 -13.25 5.13
C VAL A 46 -15.63 -13.12 6.27
N ALA A 47 -15.58 -14.01 7.26
CA ALA A 47 -16.49 -13.98 8.41
C ALA A 47 -16.39 -12.67 9.20
N GLU A 48 -15.16 -12.16 9.43
CA GLU A 48 -14.97 -10.86 10.07
C GLU A 48 -15.49 -9.68 9.22
N THR A 49 -15.33 -9.75 7.90
CA THR A 49 -15.79 -8.70 6.97
C THR A 49 -17.32 -8.68 6.92
N GLU A 50 -17.97 -9.85 6.84
CA GLU A 50 -19.42 -9.98 6.91
C GLU A 50 -19.97 -9.51 8.25
N ALA A 51 -19.33 -9.84 9.37
CA ALA A 51 -19.73 -9.35 10.67
C ALA A 51 -19.64 -7.80 10.78
N LYS A 52 -18.62 -7.19 10.16
CA LYS A 52 -18.48 -5.72 10.07
C LYS A 52 -19.59 -5.12 9.20
N HIS A 53 -19.86 -5.70 8.03
CA HIS A 53 -20.93 -5.24 7.14
C HIS A 53 -22.32 -5.38 7.77
N SER A 54 -22.62 -6.51 8.42
CA SER A 54 -23.89 -6.73 9.13
C SER A 54 -24.13 -5.68 10.22
N LYS A 55 -23.09 -5.31 10.98
CA LYS A 55 -23.15 -4.22 11.96
C LYS A 55 -23.40 -2.86 11.30
N SER A 56 -22.75 -2.57 10.16
CA SER A 56 -22.99 -1.35 9.38
C SER A 56 -24.41 -1.28 8.85
N PHE A 57 -24.95 -2.35 8.27
CA PHE A 57 -26.33 -2.42 7.79
C PHE A 57 -27.35 -2.26 8.93
N SER A 58 -27.12 -2.91 10.07
CA SER A 58 -27.97 -2.75 11.26
C SER A 58 -27.95 -1.32 11.80
N SER A 59 -26.80 -0.64 11.74
CA SER A 59 -26.70 0.77 12.15
C SER A 59 -27.41 1.71 11.17
N LEU A 60 -27.38 1.41 9.86
CA LEU A 60 -28.10 2.15 8.83
C LEU A 60 -29.62 1.98 8.96
N ALA A 61 -30.09 0.75 9.18
CA ALA A 61 -31.50 0.46 9.41
C ALA A 61 -32.05 1.19 10.64
N LYS A 62 -31.32 1.15 11.77
CA LYS A 62 -31.67 1.88 13.00
C LYS A 62 -31.61 3.40 12.84
N SER A 63 -30.77 3.91 11.95
CA SER A 63 -30.72 5.34 11.63
C SER A 63 -31.86 5.80 10.71
N GLY A 64 -32.38 4.90 9.88
CA GLY A 64 -33.52 5.14 8.98
C GLY A 64 -34.86 5.26 9.71
N GLU A 65 -35.09 4.49 10.77
CA GLU A 65 -36.33 4.55 11.57
C GLU A 65 -36.51 5.86 12.36
N LYS A 66 -35.44 6.61 12.64
CA LYS A 66 -35.53 7.90 13.34
C LYS A 66 -35.72 9.11 12.42
N SER A 67 -35.63 8.92 11.10
CA SER A 67 -35.86 9.98 10.12
C SER A 67 -37.05 9.62 9.24
N GLY A 68 -38.26 9.78 9.79
CA GLY A 68 -39.49 9.83 9.01
C GLY A 68 -39.46 11.01 8.04
N GLY A 69 -38.97 10.79 6.82
CA GLY A 69 -38.88 11.83 5.80
C GLY A 69 -38.60 11.22 4.44
N GLY A 70 -39.66 10.93 3.69
CA GLY A 70 -39.57 10.45 2.32
C GLY A 70 -38.80 11.39 1.38
N PRO A 71 -38.43 10.91 0.18
CA PRO A 71 -37.52 11.63 -0.72
C PRO A 71 -38.19 12.89 -1.29
N LYS A 72 -37.85 14.07 -0.77
CA LYS A 72 -38.28 15.35 -1.35
C LYS A 72 -37.46 15.66 -2.61
N ARG A 73 -38.20 15.77 -3.73
CA ARG A 73 -37.73 16.24 -5.04
C ARG A 73 -37.12 17.65 -4.89
N ARG A 74 -35.93 17.83 -5.49
CA ARG A 74 -35.23 19.11 -5.60
C ARG A 74 -36.10 20.14 -6.32
N ALA A 75 -36.43 21.23 -5.64
CA ALA A 75 -36.77 22.51 -6.25
C ALA A 75 -35.73 23.55 -5.83
N SER A 76 -35.40 24.43 -6.77
CA SER A 76 -34.35 25.42 -6.76
C SER A 76 -34.61 26.63 -5.85
N ARG A 77 -33.50 27.27 -5.43
CA ARG A 77 -33.33 28.70 -5.05
C ARG A 77 -34.11 29.21 -3.82
N SER A 78 -33.39 29.57 -2.75
CA SER A 78 -32.96 30.96 -2.41
C SER A 78 -32.70 31.12 -0.91
N SER A 79 -31.60 31.80 -0.59
CA SER A 79 -31.38 32.77 0.51
C SER A 79 -31.94 32.53 1.93
N SER A 80 -31.02 32.76 2.89
CA SER A 80 -31.22 33.23 4.28
C SER A 80 -31.96 32.33 5.26
N GLY A 81 -31.17 31.71 6.14
CA GLY A 81 -31.63 31.05 7.36
C GLY A 81 -30.40 30.57 8.13
N SER A 82 -29.72 31.49 8.81
CA SER A 82 -28.58 31.21 9.68
C SER A 82 -29.06 30.53 10.96
N ASP A 83 -29.27 29.22 10.86
CA ASP A 83 -29.49 28.36 12.01
C ASP A 83 -28.13 27.85 12.49
N LYS A 84 -27.72 28.27 13.69
CA LYS A 84 -26.47 27.83 14.35
C LYS A 84 -26.67 26.40 14.89
N GLY A 85 -26.85 25.45 13.98
CA GLY A 85 -26.73 24.03 14.27
C GLY A 85 -25.28 23.74 14.65
N SER A 86 -25.07 23.22 15.86
CA SER A 86 -23.77 22.76 16.35
C SER A 86 -23.04 21.97 15.26
N PRO A 87 -21.73 22.24 15.03
CA PRO A 87 -20.98 21.50 14.02
C PRO A 87 -21.10 20.00 14.28
N PRO A 88 -21.29 19.17 13.23
CA PRO A 88 -21.42 17.73 13.40
C PRO A 88 -20.25 17.21 14.24
N PRO A 89 -20.49 16.24 15.16
CA PRO A 89 -19.46 15.74 16.05
C PRO A 89 -18.25 15.33 15.20
N LYS A 90 -17.09 15.93 15.51
CA LYS A 90 -15.83 15.60 14.83
C LYS A 90 -15.64 14.10 14.99
N ARG A 91 -15.74 13.34 13.89
CA ARG A 91 -15.39 11.92 13.87
C ARG A 91 -14.04 11.79 14.56
N GLN A 92 -13.97 11.02 15.64
CA GLN A 92 -12.71 10.67 16.28
C GLN A 92 -11.83 10.09 15.18
N ARG A 93 -10.78 10.83 14.81
CA ARG A 93 -9.82 10.38 13.83
C ARG A 93 -9.15 9.17 14.46
N LYS A 94 -9.35 7.98 13.89
CA LYS A 94 -8.52 6.83 14.27
C LYS A 94 -7.07 7.27 14.07
N ASP A 95 -6.27 7.13 15.10
CA ASP A 95 -4.85 7.43 15.00
C ASP A 95 -4.26 6.57 13.89
N SER A 96 -3.46 7.20 13.02
CA SER A 96 -2.73 6.49 11.98
C SER A 96 -1.81 5.48 12.66
N LYS A 97 -1.78 4.21 12.18
CA LYS A 97 -0.94 3.13 12.73
C LYS A 97 0.53 3.54 12.91
N TYR A 98 1.02 4.35 11.97
CA TYR A 98 2.34 4.98 12.00
C TYR A 98 2.17 6.50 11.98
N PRO A 99 1.93 7.14 13.14
CA PRO A 99 1.81 8.58 13.23
C PRO A 99 3.19 9.22 13.25
N LEU A 100 3.32 10.43 12.72
CA LEU A 100 4.53 11.21 12.98
C LEU A 100 4.61 11.52 14.48
N PRO A 101 5.77 11.35 15.12
CA PRO A 101 5.92 11.72 16.52
C PRO A 101 5.67 13.22 16.71
N SER A 102 5.16 13.59 17.89
CA SER A 102 4.69 14.96 18.17
C SER A 102 5.82 16.01 18.07
N ASN A 103 7.05 15.57 18.30
CA ASN A 103 8.29 16.34 18.21
C ASN A 103 9.02 16.20 16.86
N ALA A 104 8.42 15.54 15.85
CA ALA A 104 9.05 15.44 14.53
C ALA A 104 9.27 16.85 13.95
N ASP A 105 10.50 17.12 13.50
CA ASP A 105 10.84 18.32 12.76
C ASP A 105 9.93 18.44 11.54
N ARG A 106 9.04 19.42 11.57
CA ARG A 106 8.15 19.66 10.44
C ARG A 106 8.88 20.46 9.40
N ASN A 107 9.11 19.87 8.24
CA ASN A 107 9.72 20.61 7.15
C ASN A 107 8.63 21.07 6.17
N PRO A 108 8.32 22.38 6.14
CA PRO A 108 7.35 22.90 5.18
C PRO A 108 7.86 22.78 3.73
N LYS A 109 9.17 22.68 3.52
CA LYS A 109 9.79 22.58 2.19
C LYS A 109 9.98 21.11 1.79
N GLN A 110 9.61 20.80 0.56
CA GLN A 110 9.91 19.51 -0.03
C GLN A 110 11.40 19.39 -0.32
N THR A 111 11.92 18.20 -0.02
CA THR A 111 13.31 17.79 -0.27
C THR A 111 13.36 16.66 -1.30
N ALA A 112 12.24 16.42 -1.98
CA ALA A 112 12.13 15.46 -3.05
C ALA A 112 12.54 16.12 -4.38
N THR A 113 13.05 15.33 -5.31
CA THR A 113 13.50 15.78 -6.62
C THR A 113 12.36 15.71 -7.62
N LYS A 114 12.08 16.82 -8.33
CA LYS A 114 11.17 16.79 -9.46
C LYS A 114 11.80 16.05 -10.65
N VAL A 115 11.07 15.10 -11.22
CA VAL A 115 11.53 14.27 -12.34
C VAL A 115 10.54 14.33 -13.51
N ASP A 116 11.02 14.03 -14.72
CA ASP A 116 10.16 13.89 -15.89
C ASP A 116 9.46 12.52 -15.88
N PRO A 117 8.12 12.45 -15.79
CA PRO A 117 7.41 11.18 -15.71
C PRO A 117 7.48 10.35 -17.00
N LYS A 118 7.99 10.91 -18.09
CA LYS A 118 8.16 10.21 -19.38
C LYS A 118 9.45 9.41 -19.44
N THR A 119 10.48 9.81 -18.70
CA THR A 119 11.82 9.24 -18.77
C THR A 119 12.26 8.56 -17.48
N HIS A 120 11.68 8.94 -16.33
CA HIS A 120 12.00 8.34 -15.04
C HIS A 120 11.43 6.92 -14.92
N ASP A 121 12.28 5.97 -14.51
CA ASP A 121 11.97 4.54 -14.48
C ASP A 121 10.80 4.17 -13.55
N LEU A 122 10.76 4.68 -12.31
CA LEU A 122 9.64 4.44 -11.40
C LEU A 122 8.35 5.11 -11.90
N ALA A 123 8.47 6.23 -12.60
CA ALA A 123 7.32 6.90 -13.18
C ALA A 123 6.73 6.10 -14.34
N GLN A 124 7.59 5.51 -15.19
CA GLN A 124 7.17 4.59 -16.24
C GLN A 124 6.47 3.36 -15.67
N LYS A 125 7.02 2.72 -14.63
CA LYS A 125 6.36 1.58 -13.95
C LYS A 125 4.97 1.97 -13.40
N VAL A 126 4.82 3.17 -12.84
CA VAL A 126 3.52 3.70 -12.41
C VAL A 126 2.57 3.90 -13.59
N ASN A 127 3.05 4.45 -14.72
CA ASN A 127 2.24 4.64 -15.92
C ASN A 127 1.77 3.30 -16.49
N ASP A 128 2.63 2.28 -16.49
CA ASP A 128 2.30 0.93 -16.94
C ASP A 128 1.26 0.28 -16.02
N ARG A 129 1.40 0.45 -14.70
CA ARG A 129 0.39 -0.01 -13.75
C ARG A 129 -0.94 0.69 -13.97
N ARG A 130 -0.93 2.00 -14.20
CA ARG A 130 -2.14 2.78 -14.49
C ARG A 130 -2.84 2.28 -15.76
N LYS A 131 -2.09 1.95 -16.81
CA LYS A 131 -2.62 1.34 -18.04
C LYS A 131 -3.24 -0.03 -17.76
N ALA A 132 -2.54 -0.88 -17.01
CA ALA A 132 -3.02 -2.21 -16.64
C ALA A 132 -4.33 -2.14 -15.84
N ASP A 133 -4.43 -1.19 -14.91
CA ASP A 133 -5.63 -0.96 -14.11
C ASP A 133 -6.73 -0.19 -14.88
N SER A 134 -6.45 0.25 -16.11
CA SER A 134 -7.30 1.16 -16.91
C SER A 134 -7.73 2.42 -16.15
N ASP A 135 -6.92 2.88 -15.20
CA ASP A 135 -7.26 3.95 -14.29
C ASP A 135 -6.98 5.33 -14.91
N ARG A 136 -8.02 5.92 -15.49
CA ARG A 136 -8.01 7.29 -16.03
C ARG A 136 -8.40 8.34 -14.99
N SER A 137 -8.58 7.96 -13.72
CA SER A 137 -8.95 8.88 -12.66
C SER A 137 -7.77 9.76 -12.24
N LYS A 138 -8.09 10.90 -11.61
CA LYS A 138 -7.09 11.82 -11.06
C LYS A 138 -6.52 11.36 -9.71
N LYS A 139 -6.71 10.09 -9.32
CA LYS A 139 -6.09 9.50 -8.12
C LYS A 139 -4.57 9.54 -8.25
N ASN A 140 -3.88 9.74 -7.14
CA ASN A 140 -2.42 9.79 -7.09
C ASN A 140 -1.85 8.37 -6.98
N TYR A 141 -0.79 8.05 -7.71
CA TYR A 141 -0.01 6.83 -7.54
C TYR A 141 1.32 7.16 -6.86
N ALA A 142 1.85 6.18 -6.14
CA ALA A 142 3.21 6.17 -5.66
C ALA A 142 3.86 4.80 -5.96
N ALA A 143 5.18 4.77 -5.96
CA ALA A 143 5.98 3.57 -6.08
C ALA A 143 7.10 3.57 -5.04
N PHE A 144 7.32 2.42 -4.40
CA PHE A 144 8.42 2.19 -3.47
C PHE A 144 9.30 1.11 -4.07
N GLU A 145 10.56 1.43 -4.30
CA GLU A 145 11.60 0.45 -4.54
C GLU A 145 12.27 0.10 -3.21
N TRP A 146 12.37 -1.19 -2.93
CA TRP A 146 12.96 -1.68 -1.70
C TRP A 146 13.70 -3.00 -1.90
N GLU A 147 14.73 -3.21 -1.11
CA GLU A 147 15.49 -4.46 -1.02
C GLU A 147 14.96 -5.28 0.15
N ASP A 148 14.69 -6.55 -0.08
CA ASP A 148 14.26 -7.48 0.97
C ASP A 148 15.43 -8.00 1.82
N GLU A 149 15.13 -8.88 2.77
CA GLU A 149 16.13 -9.49 3.64
C GLU A 149 17.21 -10.33 2.92
N HIS A 150 17.03 -10.62 1.64
CA HIS A 150 17.96 -11.37 0.79
C HIS A 150 18.67 -10.46 -0.23
N GLY A 151 18.44 -9.14 -0.17
CA GLY A 151 18.97 -8.18 -1.13
C GLY A 151 18.27 -8.19 -2.49
N GLN A 152 17.14 -8.89 -2.61
CA GLN A 152 16.34 -8.85 -3.84
C GLN A 152 15.57 -7.53 -3.90
N LYS A 153 15.65 -6.86 -5.06
CA LYS A 153 14.92 -5.61 -5.31
C LYS A 153 13.48 -5.88 -5.70
N HIS A 154 12.57 -5.17 -5.06
CA HIS A 154 11.14 -5.20 -5.29
C HIS A 154 10.65 -3.78 -5.59
N VAL A 155 9.61 -3.67 -6.42
CA VAL A 155 8.89 -2.41 -6.63
C VAL A 155 7.43 -2.64 -6.33
N GLU A 156 6.90 -1.89 -5.39
CA GLU A 156 5.50 -1.90 -5.03
C GLU A 156 4.83 -0.59 -5.44
N ILE A 157 3.69 -0.69 -6.12
CA ILE A 157 2.96 0.44 -6.68
C ILE A 157 1.56 0.44 -6.10
N GLY A 158 1.12 1.60 -5.64
CA GLY A 158 -0.18 1.78 -5.01
C GLY A 158 -0.76 3.14 -5.31
N HIS A 159 -2.09 3.22 -5.38
CA HIS A 159 -2.81 4.45 -5.62
C HIS A 159 -3.60 4.91 -4.40
N SER A 160 -3.91 6.19 -4.36
CA SER A 160 -4.72 6.77 -3.30
C SER A 160 -6.15 6.23 -3.37
N ASP A 161 -6.67 5.71 -2.26
CA ASP A 161 -8.07 5.32 -2.10
C ASP A 161 -8.54 5.59 -0.67
N GLY A 162 -9.00 6.81 -0.41
CA GLY A 162 -9.27 7.32 0.95
C GLY A 162 -8.02 7.60 1.80
N THR A 163 -6.93 6.84 1.57
CA THR A 163 -5.59 7.04 2.13
C THR A 163 -4.65 7.55 1.04
N HIS A 164 -3.64 8.36 1.41
CA HIS A 164 -2.62 8.83 0.48
C HIS A 164 -1.76 7.65 -0.03
N SER A 165 -1.40 7.65 -1.31
CA SER A 165 -0.72 6.52 -1.97
C SER A 165 0.60 6.13 -1.28
N GLU A 166 1.35 7.09 -0.73
CA GLU A 166 2.60 6.80 -0.02
C GLU A 166 2.36 5.97 1.24
N ARG A 167 1.22 6.19 1.91
CA ARG A 167 0.83 5.43 3.11
C ARG A 167 0.20 4.08 2.75
N VAL A 168 -0.46 3.98 1.60
CA VAL A 168 -1.00 2.69 1.11
C VAL A 168 0.12 1.67 0.96
N ILE A 169 1.29 2.09 0.48
CA ILE A 169 2.46 1.22 0.25
C ILE A 169 3.37 1.16 1.48
N GLY A 170 3.73 2.33 2.03
CA GLY A 170 4.75 2.38 3.08
C GLY A 170 4.30 1.75 4.41
N VAL A 171 2.99 1.74 4.73
CA VAL A 171 2.51 1.10 5.97
C VAL A 171 2.74 -0.43 5.96
N PRO A 172 2.35 -1.17 4.91
CA PRO A 172 2.74 -2.59 4.76
C PRO A 172 4.25 -2.84 4.85
N VAL A 173 5.07 -1.97 4.26
CA VAL A 173 6.54 -2.10 4.33
C VAL A 173 7.04 -1.97 5.77
N LEU A 174 6.51 -1.00 6.54
CA LEU A 174 6.84 -0.81 7.95
C LEU A 174 6.34 -1.97 8.82
N ASP A 175 5.17 -2.52 8.52
CA ASP A 175 4.64 -3.71 9.20
C ASP A 175 5.59 -4.90 9.02
N ARG A 176 6.11 -5.08 7.80
CA ARG A 176 7.07 -6.15 7.50
C ARG A 176 8.40 -5.93 8.23
N GLN A 177 8.92 -4.70 8.27
CA GLN A 177 10.12 -4.37 9.03
C GLN A 177 9.95 -4.64 10.53
N LYS A 178 8.81 -4.24 11.12
CA LYS A 178 8.52 -4.45 12.53
C LYS A 178 8.49 -5.95 12.88
N ARG A 179 7.82 -6.76 12.06
CA ARG A 179 7.77 -8.22 12.25
C ARG A 179 9.16 -8.85 12.23
N LEU A 180 10.03 -8.44 11.30
CA LEU A 180 11.42 -8.95 11.24
C LEU A 180 12.22 -8.57 12.50
N ALA A 181 12.03 -7.36 13.02
CA ALA A 181 12.65 -6.92 14.26
C ALA A 181 12.15 -7.71 15.48
N GLU A 182 10.83 -7.96 15.57
CA GLU A 182 10.23 -8.77 16.63
C GLU A 182 10.70 -10.24 16.57
N GLU A 183 10.78 -10.85 15.37
CA GLU A 183 11.32 -12.20 15.19
C GLU A 183 12.77 -12.32 15.69
N LYS A 184 13.59 -11.29 15.44
CA LYS A 184 14.97 -11.22 15.90
C LYS A 184 15.06 -11.09 17.43
N GLU A 185 14.26 -10.21 18.01
CA GLU A 185 14.22 -10.00 19.47
C GLU A 185 13.73 -11.24 20.22
N ASN A 186 12.71 -11.92 19.69
CA ASN A 186 12.20 -13.17 20.25
C ASN A 186 13.26 -14.28 20.19
N ALA A 187 13.98 -14.42 19.07
CA ALA A 187 15.06 -15.40 18.98
C ALA A 187 16.15 -15.15 20.02
N LEU A 188 16.57 -13.88 20.21
CA LEU A 188 17.54 -13.49 21.24
C LEU A 188 17.04 -13.80 22.66
N THR A 189 15.78 -13.52 22.95
CA THR A 189 15.16 -13.77 24.27
C THR A 189 15.07 -15.26 24.58
N GLU A 190 14.84 -16.09 23.57
CA GLU A 190 14.78 -17.56 23.70
C GLU A 190 16.17 -18.22 23.67
N GLY A 191 17.26 -17.45 23.59
CA GLY A 191 18.62 -17.98 23.48
C GLY A 191 18.89 -18.71 22.15
N ARG A 192 18.07 -18.46 21.13
CA ARG A 192 18.27 -18.97 19.77
C ARG A 192 19.14 -18.00 18.97
N ASP A 193 19.89 -18.55 18.02
CA ASP A 193 20.58 -17.72 17.02
C ASP A 193 19.52 -16.95 16.20
N PRO A 194 19.51 -15.61 16.21
CA PRO A 194 18.59 -14.82 15.39
C PRO A 194 18.86 -14.95 13.88
N GLY A 195 20.00 -15.53 13.50
CA GLY A 195 20.43 -15.64 12.12
C GLY A 195 20.92 -14.29 11.56
N PRO A 196 21.03 -14.16 10.22
CA PRO A 196 21.51 -12.95 9.59
C PRO A 196 20.59 -11.76 9.88
N ASP A 197 21.13 -10.54 9.83
CA ASP A 197 20.36 -9.31 10.05
C ASP A 197 19.38 -9.08 8.88
N ARG A 198 18.16 -9.58 9.03
CA ARG A 198 17.09 -9.47 8.03
C ARG A 198 16.44 -8.10 8.12
N LYS A 199 16.81 -7.20 7.21
CA LYS A 199 16.25 -5.85 7.12
C LYS A 199 15.72 -5.58 5.73
N ILE A 200 14.63 -4.82 5.68
CA ILE A 200 14.11 -4.26 4.43
C ILE A 200 14.66 -2.86 4.32
N LYS A 201 15.24 -2.52 3.17
CA LYS A 201 15.76 -1.19 2.89
C LYS A 201 14.97 -0.56 1.75
N VAL A 202 14.20 0.47 2.05
CA VAL A 202 13.57 1.29 1.00
C VAL A 202 14.64 2.18 0.39
N THR A 203 14.89 2.02 -0.91
CA THR A 203 15.95 2.73 -1.62
C THR A 203 15.42 3.97 -2.33
N ARG A 204 14.23 3.88 -2.94
CA ARG A 204 13.63 4.96 -3.72
C ARG A 204 12.13 5.02 -3.53
N ILE A 205 11.60 6.23 -3.44
CA ILE A 205 10.17 6.52 -3.37
C ILE A 205 9.83 7.52 -4.46
N TYR A 206 8.85 7.18 -5.28
CA TYR A 206 8.29 8.06 -6.29
C TYR A 206 6.81 8.32 -5.99
N SER A 207 6.34 9.55 -6.20
CA SER A 207 4.93 9.90 -6.17
C SER A 207 4.56 10.71 -7.42
N GLU A 208 3.43 10.42 -8.07
CA GLU A 208 3.03 11.15 -9.29
C GLU A 208 2.90 12.64 -9.01
N ARG A 209 2.23 12.97 -7.89
CA ARG A 209 2.20 14.31 -7.34
C ARG A 209 3.23 14.44 -6.25
N ASP A 210 3.62 15.67 -6.04
CA ASP A 210 4.45 16.08 -4.93
C ASP A 210 3.88 15.65 -3.57
N PHE A 211 4.79 15.34 -2.63
CA PHE A 211 4.45 14.84 -1.32
C PHE A 211 3.73 15.93 -0.53
N CYS A 212 2.54 15.62 0.00
CA CYS A 212 1.79 16.62 0.74
C CYS A 212 2.53 17.07 2.02
N ASN A 213 2.59 18.39 2.22
CA ASN A 213 3.28 19.09 3.31
C ASN A 213 2.30 19.84 4.25
N GLN A 214 1.03 19.43 4.25
CA GLN A 214 0.00 19.95 5.15
C GLN A 214 0.06 19.25 6.52
N ARG A 215 -0.54 19.86 7.56
CA ARG A 215 -0.53 19.36 8.95
C ARG A 215 -0.93 17.88 9.10
N SER A 216 -1.83 17.37 8.25
CA SER A 216 -2.24 15.96 8.22
C SER A 216 -3.01 15.64 6.94
N PRO A 217 -2.73 14.52 6.23
CA PRO A 217 -1.56 13.64 6.40
C PRO A 217 -0.34 14.36 5.85
N ASN A 218 0.76 14.43 6.60
CA ASN A 218 2.01 15.06 6.14
C ASN A 218 2.91 13.97 5.54
N CYS A 219 2.71 13.60 4.27
CA CYS A 219 3.47 12.51 3.63
C CYS A 219 4.94 12.89 3.42
N ASN A 220 5.26 14.18 3.25
CA ASN A 220 6.64 14.64 3.14
C ASN A 220 7.44 14.27 4.40
N ASP A 221 6.98 14.71 5.57
CA ASP A 221 7.69 14.42 6.82
C ASP A 221 7.58 12.94 7.20
N TRP A 222 6.44 12.31 6.91
CA TRP A 222 6.24 10.89 7.21
C TRP A 222 7.22 9.99 6.46
N THR A 223 7.40 10.21 5.15
CA THR A 223 8.38 9.44 4.38
C THR A 223 9.81 9.71 4.84
N ARG A 224 10.16 10.94 5.22
CA ARG A 224 11.49 11.26 5.80
C ARG A 224 11.77 10.56 7.11
N HIS A 225 10.76 10.49 7.96
CA HIS A 225 10.93 9.92 9.28
C HIS A 225 11.09 8.40 9.22
N TYR A 226 10.26 7.74 8.42
CA TYR A 226 10.22 6.28 8.35
C TYR A 226 11.16 5.68 7.30
N PHE A 227 11.53 6.45 6.28
CA PHE A 227 12.42 6.02 5.21
C PHE A 227 13.50 7.10 4.95
N PRO A 228 14.35 7.39 5.95
CA PRO A 228 15.31 8.50 5.88
C PRO A 228 16.35 8.32 4.77
N ASP A 229 16.71 7.07 4.46
CA ASP A 229 17.72 6.72 3.46
C ASP A 229 17.17 6.63 2.04
N ALA A 230 15.85 6.76 1.86
CA ALA A 230 15.22 6.62 0.56
C ALA A 230 15.33 7.91 -0.26
N GLU A 231 15.78 7.80 -1.50
CA GLU A 231 15.69 8.89 -2.46
C GLU A 231 14.22 9.16 -2.80
N ARG A 232 13.79 10.42 -2.72
CA ARG A 232 12.40 10.79 -2.95
C ARG A 232 12.28 11.63 -4.21
N SER A 233 11.35 11.26 -5.07
CA SER A 233 11.10 11.92 -6.35
C SER A 233 9.60 12.13 -6.60
N TYR A 234 9.28 13.13 -7.41
CA TYR A 234 7.89 13.39 -7.83
C TYR A 234 7.82 13.97 -9.24
N ALA A 235 6.68 13.85 -9.93
CA ALA A 235 6.53 14.38 -11.29
C ALA A 235 5.79 15.72 -11.36
N VAL A 236 4.67 15.83 -10.63
CA VAL A 236 3.74 16.95 -10.71
C VAL A 236 3.78 17.78 -9.43
N GLU A 237 4.07 19.07 -9.56
CA GLU A 237 4.06 20.00 -8.43
C GLU A 237 2.67 20.04 -7.77
N TYR A 238 2.62 19.90 -6.45
CA TYR A 238 1.35 19.88 -5.71
C TYR A 238 1.47 20.48 -4.30
N ASP A 239 2.20 21.58 -4.19
CA ASP A 239 2.38 22.29 -2.94
C ASP A 239 1.05 22.87 -2.38
N HIS A 240 0.87 22.74 -1.06
CA HIS A 240 -0.27 23.30 -0.34
C HIS A 240 -0.09 24.75 0.07
N HIS A 241 1.14 25.28 0.07
CA HIS A 241 1.44 26.64 0.52
C HIS A 241 1.58 27.64 -0.63
N THR A 242 1.86 27.18 -1.84
CA THR A 242 1.93 28.02 -3.04
C THR A 242 0.54 28.23 -3.68
N PRO A 243 0.02 29.48 -3.76
CA PRO A 243 -1.26 29.77 -4.40
C PRO A 243 -1.31 29.27 -5.84
N GLY A 244 -2.41 28.60 -6.21
CA GLY A 244 -2.60 28.08 -7.57
C GLY A 244 -1.87 26.77 -7.89
N SER A 245 -0.88 26.35 -7.08
CA SER A 245 -0.09 25.13 -7.30
C SER A 245 -0.97 23.89 -7.49
N LYS A 246 -1.91 23.63 -6.58
CA LYS A 246 -2.86 22.51 -6.73
C LYS A 246 -3.72 22.58 -7.99
N LYS A 247 -4.14 23.78 -8.38
CA LYS A 247 -4.94 23.95 -9.60
C LYS A 247 -4.10 23.65 -10.83
N GLN A 248 -2.82 24.03 -10.82
CA GLN A 248 -1.89 23.71 -11.89
C GLN A 248 -1.54 22.23 -11.90
N GLY A 249 -1.15 21.64 -10.76
CA GLY A 249 -0.85 20.22 -10.67
C GLY A 249 -2.01 19.30 -11.04
N ASN A 250 -3.26 19.66 -10.73
CA ASN A 250 -4.42 18.89 -11.22
C ASN A 250 -4.59 18.96 -12.75
N ARG A 251 -4.14 20.05 -13.39
CA ARG A 251 -4.14 20.18 -14.85
C ARG A 251 -3.00 19.36 -15.45
N ASP A 252 -1.80 19.52 -14.90
CA ASP A 252 -0.60 18.81 -15.35
C ASP A 252 -0.77 17.29 -15.23
N LEU A 253 -1.37 16.81 -14.13
CA LEU A 253 -1.67 15.39 -13.98
C LEU A 253 -2.72 14.92 -15.00
N GLU A 254 -3.74 15.71 -15.27
CA GLU A 254 -4.75 15.37 -16.28
C GLU A 254 -4.13 15.28 -17.68
N ASP A 255 -3.26 16.21 -18.04
CA ASP A 255 -2.53 16.20 -19.29
C ASP A 255 -1.52 15.01 -19.35
N HIS A 256 -0.89 14.67 -18.22
CA HIS A 256 -0.05 13.47 -18.08
C HIS A 256 -0.84 12.18 -18.29
N ILE A 257 -1.98 12.01 -17.61
CA ILE A 257 -2.84 10.82 -17.75
C ILE A 257 -3.27 10.66 -19.21
N ARG A 258 -3.70 11.75 -19.87
CA ARG A 258 -4.05 11.71 -21.29
C ARG A 258 -2.88 11.22 -22.15
N TRP A 259 -1.68 11.73 -21.91
CA TRP A 259 -0.47 11.26 -22.60
C TRP A 259 -0.21 9.77 -22.34
N VAL A 260 -0.33 9.29 -21.09
CA VAL A 260 -0.16 7.86 -20.75
C VAL A 260 -1.09 6.99 -21.60
N PHE A 261 -2.33 7.41 -21.84
CA PHE A 261 -3.31 6.67 -22.64
C PHE A 261 -3.31 7.01 -24.14
N GLY A 262 -2.34 7.79 -24.63
CA GLY A 262 -2.23 8.15 -26.05
C GLY A 262 -3.26 9.18 -26.53
N ASP A 263 -3.95 9.86 -25.62
CA ASP A 263 -4.90 10.92 -25.95
C ASP A 263 -4.18 12.22 -26.33
N LYS A 264 -4.85 13.04 -27.14
CA LYS A 264 -4.37 14.41 -27.43
C LYS A 264 -4.41 15.29 -26.16
N PRO A 265 -3.42 16.19 -25.98
CA PRO A 265 -3.40 17.13 -24.86
C PRO A 265 -4.57 18.11 -24.91
N ILE A 266 -4.99 18.62 -23.75
CA ILE A 266 -6.09 19.59 -23.68
C ILE A 266 -5.59 20.94 -24.19
N LYS A 267 -6.18 21.45 -25.27
CA LYS A 267 -5.97 22.83 -25.70
C LYS A 267 -6.66 23.76 -24.70
N ARG A 268 -5.91 24.31 -23.75
CA ARG A 268 -6.41 25.31 -22.80
C ARG A 268 -6.22 26.70 -23.41
N ARG A 269 -7.27 27.52 -23.44
CA ARG A 269 -7.14 28.94 -23.79
C ARG A 269 -6.37 29.63 -22.67
N SER A 270 -5.26 30.27 -23.02
CA SER A 270 -4.46 31.13 -22.16
C SER A 270 -5.24 32.36 -21.74
#